data_AF-A0A354BZ33-F1
#
_entry.id   AF-A0A354BZ33-F1
#
_cell.length_a   1.000
_cell.length_b   1.000
_cell.length_c   1.000
_cell.angle_alpha   90.00
_cell.angle_beta   90.00
_cell.angle_gamma   90.00
#
_symmetry.space_group_name_H-M   'P 1'
#
loop_
_entity.id
_entity.type
_entity.pdbx_description
1 polymer ?
#
loop_
_entity_poly.entity_id
_entity_poly.type
_entity_poly.pdbx_seq_one_letter_code
_entity_poly.pdbx_strand_id
1 'polypeptide(L)'
;MKTGISYLAIIVIYLTTGCNNQSQKQNLSTPPFIIDSHMHYDATDEWERSFLEIYTKHNAMACLLMEMEDIDRGIAFAKAHPDRVIPYAAIDIDSPSVVEDINKVYNMGFRGLGELFAKGRRDYNDPKYDTVWVLAERLRLAVAPHTGILSNGTMSNMRPAFLADIASRHPTLFIHAAHFGNPWYEEAAEATRRNTNLYFDLSGSSLIKKENDPGYWAQWLWWTGMLGMPHIPKDAVPAWEKILFATDEGPDALEENIRRFNKALDACNVSEETRAKCYGLTIAKVHGIEVKGTNIK
;
A
#
# COMPACT_ATOMS: atom_id res chain seq x y z
N MET A 1 -12.89 86.31 7.39
CA MET A 1 -13.02 84.99 6.71
C MET A 1 -11.72 84.24 6.91
N LYS A 2 -11.70 83.21 7.77
CA LYS A 2 -10.53 82.38 8.03
C LYS A 2 -10.64 81.11 7.19
N THR A 3 -9.73 80.90 6.25
CA THR A 3 -9.60 79.67 5.47
C THR A 3 -8.79 78.65 6.28
N GLY A 4 -9.43 77.58 6.74
CA GLY A 4 -8.78 76.46 7.41
C GLY A 4 -8.24 75.46 6.39
N ILE A 5 -6.97 75.11 6.51
CA ILE A 5 -6.34 73.99 5.80
C ILE A 5 -6.39 72.80 6.76
N SER A 6 -7.21 71.79 6.46
CA SER A 6 -7.24 70.53 7.18
C SER A 6 -6.33 69.53 6.46
N TYR A 7 -5.23 69.16 7.10
CA TYR A 7 -4.40 68.02 6.69
C TYR A 7 -5.10 66.72 7.09
N LEU A 8 -5.41 65.87 6.11
CA LEU A 8 -5.94 64.54 6.33
C LEU A 8 -4.76 63.57 6.58
N ALA A 9 -4.57 63.15 7.83
CA ALA A 9 -3.59 62.13 8.17
C ALA A 9 -4.14 60.75 7.77
N ILE A 10 -3.54 60.12 6.76
CA ILE A 10 -3.84 58.73 6.39
C ILE A 10 -3.08 57.82 7.35
N ILE A 11 -3.80 57.21 8.29
CA ILE A 11 -3.27 56.14 9.14
C ILE A 11 -3.33 54.84 8.34
N VAL A 12 -2.17 54.35 7.92
CA VAL A 12 -2.03 53.00 7.36
C VAL A 12 -1.91 52.02 8.52
N ILE A 13 -2.98 51.27 8.78
CA ILE A 13 -2.98 50.18 9.74
C ILE A 13 -2.35 48.96 9.05
N TYR A 14 -1.11 48.63 9.41
CA TYR A 14 -0.52 47.34 9.09
C TYR A 14 -1.18 46.28 9.98
N LEU A 15 -2.13 45.53 9.42
CA LEU A 15 -2.57 44.27 10.01
C LEU A 15 -1.46 43.25 9.82
N THR A 16 -0.64 43.06 10.85
CA THR A 16 0.21 41.88 10.95
C THR A 16 -0.70 40.67 11.17
N THR A 17 -1.02 39.97 10.08
CA THR A 17 -1.54 38.60 10.18
C THR A 17 -0.46 37.77 10.83
N GLY A 18 -0.57 37.55 12.13
CA GLY A 18 0.23 36.55 12.82
C GLY A 18 -0.04 35.21 12.16
N CYS A 19 0.93 34.68 11.43
CA CYS A 19 0.94 33.27 11.04
C CYS A 19 0.87 32.46 12.32
N ASN A 20 -0.32 31.94 12.62
CA ASN A 20 -0.51 30.98 13.68
C ASN A 20 0.10 29.66 13.20
N ASN A 21 1.43 29.55 13.26
CA ASN A 21 2.14 28.28 13.15
C ASN A 21 1.84 27.48 14.43
N GLN A 22 0.58 27.05 14.60
CA GLN A 22 0.34 25.82 15.34
C GLN A 22 0.99 24.74 14.48
N SER A 23 2.14 24.21 14.93
CA SER A 23 2.58 22.92 14.43
C SER A 23 1.42 21.97 14.64
N GLN A 24 0.69 21.64 13.57
CA GLN A 24 -0.35 20.61 13.65
C GLN A 24 0.34 19.39 14.23
N LYS A 25 -0.11 18.96 15.41
CA LYS A 25 0.40 17.77 16.07
C LYS A 25 0.28 16.63 15.06
N GLN A 26 1.39 15.95 14.80
CA GLN A 26 1.45 14.87 13.82
C GLN A 26 0.34 13.85 14.12
N ASN A 27 -0.48 13.54 13.11
CA ASN A 27 -1.55 12.57 13.27
C ASN A 27 -0.98 11.15 13.17
N LEU A 28 -0.79 10.52 14.34
CA LEU A 28 -0.36 9.13 14.46
C LEU A 28 -1.51 8.21 14.90
N SER A 29 -2.78 8.65 14.81
CA SER A 29 -3.90 7.79 15.18
C SER A 29 -4.02 6.62 14.21
N THR A 30 -4.17 5.42 14.72
CA THR A 30 -4.44 4.23 13.91
C THR A 30 -5.67 3.51 14.43
N PRO A 31 -6.35 2.73 13.59
CA PRO A 31 -7.25 1.69 14.06
C PRO A 31 -6.53 0.74 15.03
N PRO A 32 -7.26 0.02 15.91
CA PRO A 32 -6.65 -0.88 16.90
C PRO A 32 -5.77 -2.00 16.34
N PHE A 33 -5.84 -2.27 15.05
CA PHE A 33 -5.12 -3.34 14.38
C PHE A 33 -4.59 -2.86 13.04
N ILE A 34 -3.31 -3.16 12.78
CA ILE A 34 -2.58 -2.75 11.59
C ILE A 34 -2.00 -4.00 10.92
N ILE A 35 -2.10 -4.09 9.61
CA ILE A 35 -1.27 -4.97 8.80
C ILE A 35 -0.53 -4.11 7.80
N ASP A 36 0.78 -4.02 7.97
CA ASP A 36 1.69 -3.50 6.95
C ASP A 36 1.75 -4.50 5.79
N SER A 37 1.21 -4.13 4.63
CA SER A 37 1.09 -5.07 3.52
C SER A 37 2.39 -5.28 2.73
N HIS A 38 3.46 -4.55 3.04
CA HIS A 38 4.70 -4.56 2.27
C HIS A 38 5.90 -4.19 3.16
N MET A 39 6.67 -5.19 3.57
CA MET A 39 7.95 -4.99 4.25
C MET A 39 8.96 -6.07 3.82
N HIS A 40 10.16 -5.66 3.43
CA HIS A 40 11.25 -6.58 3.15
C HIS A 40 11.82 -7.15 4.45
N TYR A 41 11.98 -8.47 4.48
CA TYR A 41 12.59 -9.20 5.59
C TYR A 41 14.11 -9.19 5.45
N ASP A 42 14.82 -8.89 6.55
CA ASP A 42 16.27 -9.04 6.65
C ASP A 42 16.58 -10.14 7.67
N ALA A 43 17.36 -11.15 7.24
CA ALA A 43 17.59 -12.40 7.94
C ALA A 43 18.63 -12.31 9.09
N THR A 44 18.50 -11.27 9.92
CA THR A 44 19.40 -10.97 11.03
C THR A 44 18.68 -10.94 12.38
N ASP A 45 19.40 -11.31 13.44
CA ASP A 45 18.88 -11.28 14.81
C ASP A 45 18.53 -9.82 15.22
N GLU A 46 19.30 -8.85 14.75
CA GLU A 46 19.08 -7.44 14.99
C GLU A 46 17.77 -6.94 14.38
N TRP A 47 17.50 -7.30 13.13
CA TRP A 47 16.28 -6.91 12.45
C TRP A 47 15.05 -7.58 13.07
N GLU A 48 15.10 -8.90 13.31
CA GLU A 48 14.00 -9.64 13.95
C GLU A 48 13.65 -9.08 15.32
N ARG A 49 14.66 -8.73 16.14
CA ARG A 49 14.45 -8.10 17.45
C ARG A 49 13.77 -6.73 17.32
N SER A 50 14.24 -5.90 16.39
CA SER A 50 13.66 -4.57 16.14
C SER A 50 12.21 -4.68 15.67
N PHE A 51 11.93 -5.59 14.73
CA PHE A 51 10.59 -5.88 14.24
C PHE A 51 9.66 -6.28 15.38
N LEU A 52 10.05 -7.24 16.22
CA LEU A 52 9.21 -7.69 17.34
C LEU A 52 8.96 -6.58 18.36
N GLU A 53 9.97 -5.77 18.69
CA GLU A 53 9.84 -4.65 19.63
C GLU A 53 8.81 -3.63 19.12
N ILE A 54 8.97 -3.17 17.87
CA ILE A 54 8.15 -2.11 17.30
C ILE A 54 6.75 -2.63 16.95
N TYR A 55 6.62 -3.74 16.22
CA TYR A 55 5.31 -4.23 15.79
C TYR A 55 4.47 -4.72 16.97
N THR A 56 5.09 -5.21 18.05
CA THR A 56 4.35 -5.50 19.29
C THR A 56 3.85 -4.24 19.97
N LYS A 57 4.67 -3.19 20.09
CA LYS A 57 4.28 -1.90 20.67
C LYS A 57 3.05 -1.31 19.95
N HIS A 58 2.96 -1.49 18.63
CA HIS A 58 1.88 -0.94 17.81
C HIS A 58 0.71 -1.90 17.54
N ASN A 59 0.73 -3.12 18.11
CA ASN A 59 -0.25 -4.18 17.80
C ASN A 59 -0.42 -4.38 16.28
N ALA A 60 0.70 -4.47 15.58
CA ALA A 60 0.78 -4.55 14.13
C ALA A 60 1.27 -5.93 13.66
N MET A 61 0.84 -6.32 12.46
CA MET A 61 1.40 -7.42 11.69
C MET A 61 2.05 -6.88 10.41
N ALA A 62 2.84 -7.70 9.73
CA ALA A 62 3.36 -7.39 8.41
C ALA A 62 3.29 -8.60 7.46
N CYS A 63 3.02 -8.32 6.18
CA CYS A 63 3.41 -9.22 5.09
C CYS A 63 4.91 -9.07 4.88
N LEU A 64 5.67 -10.07 5.33
CA LEU A 64 7.13 -10.07 5.23
C LEU A 64 7.57 -10.75 3.95
N LEU A 65 8.22 -9.97 3.08
CA LEU A 65 8.74 -10.40 1.79
C LEU A 65 10.14 -11.00 2.00
N MET A 66 10.22 -12.33 1.92
CA MET A 66 11.41 -13.10 2.24
C MET A 66 12.08 -13.56 0.95
N GLU A 67 13.35 -13.18 0.77
CA GLU A 67 14.16 -13.64 -0.36
C GLU A 67 14.32 -15.16 -0.34
N MET A 68 14.45 -15.76 -1.53
CA MET A 68 14.52 -17.23 -1.68
C MET A 68 15.69 -17.87 -0.94
N GLU A 69 16.76 -17.13 -0.66
CA GLU A 69 17.89 -17.58 0.15
C GLU A 69 17.59 -17.63 1.66
N ASP A 70 16.60 -16.85 2.12
CA ASP A 70 16.28 -16.68 3.53
C ASP A 70 14.98 -17.39 3.97
N ILE A 71 14.26 -18.03 3.05
CA ILE A 71 12.93 -18.63 3.31
C ILE A 71 12.92 -19.65 4.45
N ASP A 72 14.01 -20.38 4.71
CA ASP A 72 14.08 -21.35 5.80
C ASP A 72 14.11 -20.65 7.17
N ARG A 73 14.89 -19.57 7.30
CA ARG A 73 14.91 -18.74 8.52
C ARG A 73 13.59 -17.97 8.66
N GLY A 74 13.17 -17.31 7.59
CA GLY A 74 11.97 -16.49 7.58
C GLY A 74 10.70 -17.28 7.91
N ILE A 75 10.52 -18.49 7.38
CA ILE A 75 9.35 -19.31 7.71
C ILE A 75 9.39 -19.82 9.16
N ALA A 76 10.59 -20.08 9.71
CA ALA A 76 10.75 -20.44 11.11
C ALA A 76 10.35 -19.26 12.02
N PHE A 77 10.79 -18.05 11.68
CA PHE A 77 10.41 -16.82 12.37
C PHE A 77 8.88 -16.58 12.29
N ALA A 78 8.27 -16.74 11.12
CA ALA A 78 6.82 -16.60 10.95
C ALA A 78 6.02 -17.60 11.80
N LYS A 79 6.50 -18.85 11.92
CA LYS A 79 5.87 -19.89 12.76
C LYS A 79 6.03 -19.59 14.25
N ALA A 80 7.12 -18.96 14.66
CA ALA A 80 7.34 -18.51 16.04
C ALA A 80 6.48 -17.30 16.41
N HIS A 81 6.12 -16.46 15.42
CA HIS A 81 5.39 -15.21 15.61
C HIS A 81 4.16 -15.06 14.68
N PRO A 82 3.19 -16.01 14.73
CA PRO A 82 2.06 -16.05 13.81
C PRO A 82 1.07 -14.89 14.00
N ASP A 83 1.15 -14.18 15.13
CA ASP A 83 0.38 -12.97 15.43
C ASP A 83 1.10 -11.68 15.01
N ARG A 84 2.25 -11.79 14.32
CA ARG A 84 3.02 -10.66 13.79
C ARG A 84 3.36 -10.81 12.31
N VAL A 85 3.50 -12.03 11.81
CA VAL A 85 4.06 -12.26 10.46
C VAL A 85 3.08 -13.00 9.56
N ILE A 86 2.91 -12.47 8.35
CA ILE A 86 2.31 -13.16 7.22
C ILE A 86 3.44 -13.45 6.21
N PRO A 87 3.88 -14.71 6.05
CA PRO A 87 5.07 -15.02 5.25
C PRO A 87 4.78 -14.95 3.75
N TYR A 88 5.53 -14.11 3.05
CA TYR A 88 5.54 -13.98 1.59
C TYR A 88 6.91 -14.34 1.03
N ALA A 89 6.96 -15.03 -0.10
CA ALA A 89 8.21 -15.38 -0.75
C ALA A 89 8.48 -14.47 -1.95
N ALA A 90 9.64 -13.82 -1.97
CA ALA A 90 10.11 -13.01 -3.08
C ALA A 90 10.71 -13.91 -4.16
N ILE A 91 9.84 -14.51 -4.98
CA ILE A 91 10.25 -15.38 -6.09
C ILE A 91 10.70 -14.56 -7.31
N ASP A 92 11.69 -15.06 -8.02
CA ASP A 92 12.03 -14.54 -9.35
C ASP A 92 11.09 -15.13 -10.41
N ILE A 93 10.19 -14.31 -10.95
CA ILE A 93 9.22 -14.74 -11.99
C ILE A 93 9.87 -15.04 -13.34
N ASP A 94 11.11 -14.62 -13.55
CA ASP A 94 11.89 -14.95 -14.74
C ASP A 94 12.65 -16.28 -14.61
N SER A 95 12.76 -16.81 -13.39
CA SER A 95 13.50 -18.03 -13.09
C SER A 95 12.97 -19.23 -13.89
N PRO A 96 13.87 -20.07 -14.45
CA PRO A 96 13.45 -21.33 -15.07
C PRO A 96 12.84 -22.32 -14.08
N SER A 97 13.09 -22.16 -12.77
CA SER A 97 12.53 -22.99 -11.70
C SER A 97 11.31 -22.38 -11.01
N VAL A 98 10.72 -21.30 -11.55
CA VAL A 98 9.65 -20.55 -10.89
C VAL A 98 8.47 -21.42 -10.45
N VAL A 99 8.14 -22.47 -11.21
CA VAL A 99 7.06 -23.41 -10.87
C VAL A 99 7.44 -24.23 -9.64
N GLU A 100 8.65 -24.79 -9.60
CA GLU A 100 9.16 -25.54 -8.46
C GLU A 100 9.27 -24.65 -7.22
N ASP A 101 9.73 -23.41 -7.38
CA ASP A 101 9.88 -22.44 -6.30
C ASP A 101 8.53 -22.07 -5.67
N ILE A 102 7.49 -21.80 -6.48
CA ILE A 102 6.12 -21.55 -5.98
C ILE A 102 5.60 -22.75 -5.19
N ASN A 103 5.76 -23.97 -5.72
CA ASN A 103 5.28 -25.17 -5.03
C ASN A 103 6.07 -25.41 -3.73
N LYS A 104 7.38 -25.15 -3.72
CA LYS A 104 8.23 -25.25 -2.52
C LYS A 104 7.71 -24.34 -1.41
N VAL A 105 7.55 -23.05 -1.68
CA VAL A 105 7.14 -22.07 -0.65
C VAL A 105 5.70 -22.32 -0.18
N TYR A 106 4.80 -22.71 -1.08
CA TYR A 106 3.45 -23.15 -0.71
C TYR A 106 3.49 -24.31 0.31
N ASN A 107 4.28 -25.35 0.03
CA ASN A 107 4.41 -26.52 0.92
C ASN A 107 5.08 -26.18 2.26
N MET A 108 5.90 -25.13 2.32
CA MET A 108 6.53 -24.65 3.56
C MET A 108 5.55 -23.88 4.48
N GLY A 109 4.45 -23.38 3.91
CA GLY A 109 3.40 -22.63 4.61
C GLY A 109 3.37 -21.13 4.31
N PHE A 110 4.03 -20.68 3.24
CA PHE A 110 3.90 -19.29 2.77
C PHE A 110 2.47 -18.99 2.33
N ARG A 111 2.04 -17.74 2.54
CA ARG A 111 0.67 -17.28 2.25
C ARG A 111 0.57 -16.32 1.07
N GLY A 112 1.71 -15.86 0.58
CA GLY A 112 1.77 -15.01 -0.60
C GLY A 112 3.12 -15.05 -1.30
N LEU A 113 3.18 -14.36 -2.43
CA LEU A 113 4.36 -14.20 -3.26
C LEU A 113 4.62 -12.70 -3.44
N GLY A 114 5.83 -12.24 -3.17
CA GLY A 114 6.17 -10.83 -3.24
C GLY A 114 7.50 -10.51 -2.55
N GLU A 115 8.19 -9.44 -2.94
CA GLU A 115 7.82 -8.57 -4.07
C GLU A 115 8.14 -9.26 -5.41
N LEU A 116 7.21 -9.19 -6.36
CA LEU A 116 7.41 -9.76 -7.70
C LEU A 116 7.88 -8.66 -8.64
N PHE A 117 8.87 -8.95 -9.49
CA PHE A 117 9.40 -7.98 -10.45
C PHE A 117 9.50 -8.56 -11.85
N ALA A 118 8.98 -7.85 -12.85
CA ALA A 118 9.18 -8.21 -14.26
C ALA A 118 10.50 -7.61 -14.80
N LYS A 119 11.63 -8.24 -14.49
CA LYS A 119 12.98 -7.77 -14.87
C LYS A 119 13.45 -8.31 -16.23
N GLY A 120 12.85 -9.38 -16.73
CA GLY A 120 13.19 -10.08 -17.98
C GLY A 120 12.81 -9.36 -19.28
N ARG A 121 12.62 -8.04 -19.24
CA ARG A 121 12.23 -7.20 -20.40
C ARG A 121 10.90 -7.63 -21.04
N ARG A 122 9.97 -8.10 -20.24
CA ARG A 122 8.61 -8.50 -20.65
C ARG A 122 7.62 -7.89 -19.70
N ASP A 123 6.48 -7.48 -20.23
CA ASP A 123 5.38 -6.91 -19.45
C ASP A 123 4.76 -7.97 -18.54
N TYR A 124 4.18 -7.58 -17.40
CA TYR A 124 3.57 -8.55 -16.47
C TYR A 124 2.51 -9.46 -17.13
N ASN A 125 1.78 -8.93 -18.13
CA ASN A 125 0.75 -9.67 -18.86
C ASN A 125 1.31 -10.51 -20.05
N ASP A 126 2.64 -10.58 -20.24
CA ASP A 126 3.26 -11.48 -21.22
C ASP A 126 2.87 -12.93 -20.90
N PRO A 127 2.43 -13.72 -21.91
CA PRO A 127 2.05 -15.12 -21.71
C PRO A 127 3.10 -15.99 -21.01
N LYS A 128 4.40 -15.64 -21.05
CA LYS A 128 5.46 -16.34 -20.30
C LYS A 128 5.17 -16.37 -18.80
N TYR A 129 4.65 -15.29 -18.24
CA TYR A 129 4.38 -15.19 -16.80
C TYR A 129 3.04 -15.77 -16.39
N ASP A 130 2.19 -16.18 -17.34
CA ASP A 130 0.82 -16.60 -17.04
C ASP A 130 0.76 -17.79 -16.07
N THR A 131 1.73 -18.69 -16.17
CA THR A 131 1.87 -19.82 -15.25
C THR A 131 2.01 -19.38 -13.80
N VAL A 132 2.69 -18.26 -13.52
CA VAL A 132 2.84 -17.71 -12.15
C VAL A 132 1.48 -17.29 -11.61
N TRP A 133 0.70 -16.55 -12.40
CA TRP A 133 -0.64 -16.06 -12.00
C TRP A 133 -1.62 -17.22 -11.80
N VAL A 134 -1.63 -18.19 -12.73
CA VAL A 134 -2.47 -19.41 -12.62
C VAL A 134 -2.13 -20.20 -11.36
N LEU A 135 -0.85 -20.39 -11.05
CA LEU A 135 -0.44 -21.12 -9.86
C LEU A 135 -0.80 -20.37 -8.57
N ALA A 136 -0.54 -19.07 -8.52
CA ALA A 136 -0.90 -18.24 -7.37
C ALA A 136 -2.42 -18.27 -7.12
N GLU A 137 -3.23 -18.12 -8.17
CA GLU A 137 -4.69 -18.17 -8.07
C GLU A 137 -5.18 -19.53 -7.55
N ARG A 138 -4.70 -20.62 -8.16
CA ARG A 138 -5.09 -22.00 -7.81
C ARG A 138 -4.71 -22.35 -6.37
N LEU A 139 -3.53 -21.92 -5.93
CA LEU A 139 -3.01 -22.18 -4.59
C LEU A 139 -3.49 -21.17 -3.55
N ARG A 140 -4.24 -20.14 -3.98
CA ARG A 140 -4.72 -19.02 -3.15
C ARG A 140 -3.57 -18.27 -2.45
N LEU A 141 -2.46 -18.10 -3.16
CA LEU A 141 -1.37 -17.23 -2.73
C LEU A 141 -1.67 -15.81 -3.19
N ALA A 142 -1.77 -14.88 -2.23
CA ALA A 142 -1.82 -13.46 -2.55
C ALA A 142 -0.53 -13.03 -3.25
N VAL A 143 -0.59 -12.06 -4.17
CA VAL A 143 0.61 -11.58 -4.89
C VAL A 143 0.82 -10.10 -4.69
N ALA A 144 2.08 -9.69 -4.48
CA ALA A 144 2.50 -8.30 -4.39
C ALA A 144 3.51 -7.96 -5.51
N PRO A 145 3.03 -7.63 -6.73
CA PRO A 145 3.90 -7.16 -7.79
C PRO A 145 4.36 -5.72 -7.56
N HIS A 146 5.62 -5.45 -7.85
CA HIS A 146 6.16 -4.09 -7.92
C HIS A 146 5.45 -3.31 -9.03
N THR A 147 5.01 -2.08 -8.76
CA THR A 147 4.63 -1.15 -9.83
C THR A 147 5.29 0.20 -9.67
N GLY A 148 6.26 0.47 -10.52
CA GLY A 148 6.94 1.76 -10.54
C GLY A 148 8.35 1.68 -11.11
N ILE A 149 9.19 2.59 -10.63
CA ILE A 149 10.55 2.80 -11.13
C ILE A 149 11.52 1.97 -10.29
N LEU A 150 12.25 1.06 -10.93
CA LEU A 150 13.35 0.36 -10.27
C LEU A 150 14.56 1.27 -10.08
N SER A 151 15.43 0.90 -9.14
CA SER A 151 16.70 1.60 -8.87
C SER A 151 17.61 1.71 -10.10
N ASN A 152 17.49 0.80 -11.08
CA ASN A 152 18.21 0.84 -12.35
C ASN A 152 17.54 1.72 -13.43
N GLY A 153 16.42 2.39 -13.11
CA GLY A 153 15.67 3.28 -13.99
C GLY A 153 14.67 2.59 -14.92
N THR A 154 14.60 1.26 -14.95
CA THR A 154 13.58 0.56 -15.74
C THR A 154 12.22 0.60 -15.04
N MET A 155 11.15 0.73 -15.82
CA MET A 155 9.79 0.92 -15.27
C MET A 155 8.68 0.41 -16.21
N SER A 156 8.93 0.34 -17.53
CA SER A 156 7.89 0.10 -18.53
C SER A 156 7.20 -1.26 -18.40
N ASN A 157 7.91 -2.29 -17.95
CA ASN A 157 7.37 -3.66 -17.90
C ASN A 157 6.45 -3.92 -16.68
N MET A 158 6.42 -2.98 -15.73
CA MET A 158 5.69 -3.09 -14.47
C MET A 158 4.58 -2.04 -14.36
N ARG A 159 4.01 -1.65 -15.51
CA ARG A 159 2.91 -0.69 -15.54
C ARG A 159 1.64 -1.29 -14.92
N PRO A 160 0.83 -0.49 -14.19
CA PRO A 160 -0.42 -0.95 -13.59
C PRO A 160 -1.43 -1.50 -14.60
N ALA A 161 -1.43 -1.00 -15.84
CA ALA A 161 -2.32 -1.46 -16.89
C ALA A 161 -2.21 -2.99 -17.13
N PHE A 162 -1.00 -3.54 -17.06
CA PHE A 162 -0.79 -4.98 -17.22
C PHE A 162 -1.36 -5.80 -16.05
N LEU A 163 -1.36 -5.24 -14.83
CA LEU A 163 -2.02 -5.86 -13.69
C LEU A 163 -3.54 -5.83 -13.83
N ALA A 164 -4.12 -4.83 -14.50
CA ALA A 164 -5.55 -4.80 -14.81
C ALA A 164 -5.94 -5.99 -15.71
N ASP A 165 -5.12 -6.29 -16.72
CA ASP A 165 -5.33 -7.45 -17.60
C ASP A 165 -5.23 -8.77 -16.83
N ILE A 166 -4.25 -8.89 -15.92
CA ILE A 166 -4.09 -10.08 -15.07
C ILE A 166 -5.29 -10.22 -14.13
N ALA A 167 -5.69 -9.16 -13.45
CA ALA A 167 -6.81 -9.16 -12.50
C ALA A 167 -8.12 -9.59 -13.17
N SER A 168 -8.35 -9.12 -14.41
CA SER A 168 -9.51 -9.50 -15.23
C SER A 168 -9.49 -10.98 -15.65
N ARG A 169 -8.30 -11.53 -15.97
CA ARG A 169 -8.13 -12.94 -16.37
C ARG A 169 -8.16 -13.91 -15.18
N HIS A 170 -7.75 -13.45 -14.00
CA HIS A 170 -7.65 -14.21 -12.76
C HIS A 170 -8.51 -13.58 -11.65
N PRO A 171 -9.85 -13.57 -11.80
CA PRO A 171 -10.74 -12.79 -10.94
C PRO A 171 -10.75 -13.22 -9.47
N THR A 172 -10.16 -14.38 -9.14
CA THR A 172 -10.07 -14.88 -7.75
C THR A 172 -8.67 -14.71 -7.14
N LEU A 173 -7.67 -14.32 -7.92
CA LEU A 173 -6.34 -13.98 -7.43
C LEU A 173 -6.35 -12.63 -6.71
N PHE A 174 -5.97 -12.60 -5.43
CA PHE A 174 -5.79 -11.33 -4.72
C PHE A 174 -4.44 -10.70 -5.08
N ILE A 175 -4.48 -9.51 -5.67
CA ILE A 175 -3.31 -8.74 -6.10
C ILE A 175 -3.26 -7.46 -5.28
N HIS A 176 -2.17 -7.24 -4.55
CA HIS A 176 -1.91 -5.98 -3.84
C HIS A 176 -0.55 -5.41 -4.26
N ALA A 177 -0.58 -4.58 -5.29
CA ALA A 177 0.62 -4.11 -5.97
C ALA A 177 1.26 -2.90 -5.29
N ALA A 178 2.59 -2.84 -5.34
CA ALA A 178 3.35 -1.84 -4.63
C ALA A 178 3.34 -0.47 -5.31
N HIS A 179 3.40 0.59 -4.51
CA HIS A 179 3.71 1.98 -4.89
C HIS A 179 2.70 2.71 -5.78
N PHE A 180 1.50 2.13 -5.95
CA PHE A 180 0.39 2.69 -6.73
C PHE A 180 0.79 3.11 -8.16
N GLY A 181 1.69 2.35 -8.78
CA GLY A 181 2.08 2.57 -10.17
C GLY A 181 3.05 3.71 -10.41
N ASN A 182 3.68 4.28 -9.37
CA ASN A 182 4.54 5.46 -9.47
C ASN A 182 5.45 5.47 -10.73
N PRO A 183 5.20 6.33 -11.74
CA PRO A 183 4.39 7.54 -11.70
C PRO A 183 2.97 7.47 -12.35
N TRP A 184 2.54 6.32 -12.86
CA TRP A 184 1.25 6.10 -13.55
C TRP A 184 0.05 5.91 -12.60
N TYR A 185 -0.19 6.90 -11.74
CA TYR A 185 -1.25 6.84 -10.72
C TYR A 185 -2.66 6.73 -11.31
N GLU A 186 -2.90 7.42 -12.42
CA GLU A 186 -4.16 7.40 -13.14
C GLU A 186 -4.50 6.01 -13.68
N GLU A 187 -3.49 5.26 -14.15
CA GLU A 187 -3.69 3.89 -14.61
C GLU A 187 -3.97 2.95 -13.45
N ALA A 188 -3.22 3.08 -12.36
CA ALA A 188 -3.44 2.28 -11.15
C ALA A 188 -4.85 2.50 -10.57
N ALA A 189 -5.29 3.76 -10.51
CA ALA A 189 -6.60 4.14 -10.00
C ALA A 189 -7.75 3.56 -10.85
N GLU A 190 -7.70 3.71 -12.18
CA GLU A 190 -8.73 3.17 -13.05
C GLU A 190 -8.73 1.63 -13.10
N ALA A 191 -7.55 1.02 -13.03
CA ALA A 191 -7.39 -0.42 -12.93
C ALA A 191 -8.05 -0.99 -11.66
N THR A 192 -7.76 -0.42 -10.48
CA THR A 192 -8.31 -0.92 -9.22
C THR A 192 -9.81 -0.62 -9.06
N ARG A 193 -10.29 0.50 -9.62
CA ARG A 193 -11.72 0.84 -9.64
C ARG A 193 -12.56 -0.22 -10.36
N ARG A 194 -12.02 -0.82 -11.42
CA ARG A 194 -12.72 -1.81 -12.26
C ARG A 194 -12.52 -3.25 -11.80
N ASN A 195 -11.42 -3.57 -11.14
CA ASN A 195 -11.08 -4.94 -10.75
C ASN A 195 -11.30 -5.16 -9.24
N THR A 196 -12.19 -6.06 -8.89
CA THR A 196 -12.56 -6.35 -7.49
C THR A 196 -11.40 -6.90 -6.66
N ASN A 197 -10.46 -7.57 -7.31
CA ASN A 197 -9.33 -8.30 -6.74
C ASN A 197 -7.97 -7.60 -6.87
N LEU A 198 -7.92 -6.39 -7.44
CA LEU A 198 -6.71 -5.58 -7.55
C LEU A 198 -6.71 -4.43 -6.54
N TYR A 199 -5.66 -4.33 -5.75
CA TYR A 199 -5.40 -3.34 -4.70
C TYR A 199 -3.99 -2.79 -4.88
N PHE A 200 -3.70 -1.66 -4.24
CA PHE A 200 -2.36 -1.08 -4.23
C PHE A 200 -1.99 -0.54 -2.85
N ASP A 201 -0.70 -0.38 -2.56
CA ASP A 201 -0.23 0.48 -1.48
C ASP A 201 0.32 1.82 -2.03
N LEU A 202 0.61 2.77 -1.14
CA LEU A 202 1.25 4.06 -1.46
C LEU A 202 2.70 4.15 -0.96
N SER A 203 3.34 3.01 -0.71
CA SER A 203 4.69 2.96 -0.14
C SER A 203 5.76 3.46 -1.12
N GLY A 204 7.02 3.44 -0.69
CA GLY A 204 8.13 4.00 -1.44
C GLY A 204 8.04 5.54 -1.52
N SER A 205 8.32 6.11 -2.69
CA SER A 205 8.42 7.58 -2.84
C SER A 205 7.09 8.31 -3.08
N SER A 206 5.96 7.58 -3.18
CA SER A 206 4.65 8.15 -3.54
C SER A 206 4.15 9.19 -2.53
N LEU A 207 4.11 8.85 -1.24
CA LEU A 207 3.70 9.81 -0.20
C LEU A 207 4.74 10.90 0.04
N ILE A 208 6.03 10.56 -0.02
CA ILE A 208 7.15 11.49 0.19
C ILE A 208 7.09 12.63 -0.83
N LYS A 209 6.96 12.32 -2.12
CA LYS A 209 6.94 13.34 -3.18
C LYS A 209 5.66 14.22 -3.16
N LYS A 210 4.60 13.75 -2.48
CA LYS A 210 3.32 14.44 -2.32
C LYS A 210 3.10 14.98 -0.90
N GLU A 211 4.14 15.03 -0.08
CA GLU A 211 4.06 15.52 1.31
C GLU A 211 3.50 16.95 1.38
N ASN A 212 3.81 17.81 0.40
CA ASN A 212 3.33 19.20 0.34
C ASN A 212 2.00 19.38 -0.41
N ASP A 213 1.45 18.30 -0.97
CA ASP A 213 0.15 18.27 -1.64
C ASP A 213 -0.58 16.97 -1.26
N PRO A 214 -0.95 16.76 0.02
CA PRO A 214 -1.51 15.49 0.48
C PRO A 214 -2.90 15.20 -0.09
N GLY A 215 -3.60 16.21 -0.62
CA GLY A 215 -4.89 16.06 -1.33
C GLY A 215 -4.74 15.56 -2.77
N TYR A 216 -3.50 15.46 -3.30
CA TYR A 216 -3.19 15.02 -4.65
C TYR A 216 -3.94 13.76 -5.07
N TRP A 217 -4.11 12.80 -4.17
CA TRP A 217 -4.71 11.50 -4.44
C TRP A 217 -6.20 11.55 -4.78
N ALA A 218 -6.92 12.58 -4.31
CA ALA A 218 -8.36 12.72 -4.54
C ALA A 218 -8.73 12.84 -6.03
N GLN A 219 -7.79 13.33 -6.87
CA GLN A 219 -8.01 13.44 -8.31
C GLN A 219 -8.04 12.06 -9.00
N TRP A 220 -7.34 11.07 -8.44
CA TRP A 220 -7.26 9.70 -8.98
C TRP A 220 -8.27 8.77 -8.28
N LEU A 221 -8.43 8.92 -6.96
CA LEU A 221 -9.35 8.13 -6.13
C LEU A 221 -10.73 8.81 -6.00
N TRP A 222 -11.31 9.20 -7.13
CA TRP A 222 -12.43 10.15 -7.21
C TRP A 222 -13.83 9.55 -7.00
N TRP A 223 -13.99 8.22 -7.11
CA TRP A 223 -15.31 7.61 -7.34
C TRP A 223 -16.16 7.35 -6.08
N THR A 224 -15.63 7.54 -4.87
CA THR A 224 -16.36 7.27 -3.62
C THR A 224 -17.72 7.99 -3.54
N GLY A 225 -17.76 9.28 -3.92
CA GLY A 225 -18.99 10.06 -3.92
C GLY A 225 -19.95 9.70 -5.08
N MET A 226 -19.50 8.89 -6.02
CA MET A 226 -20.22 8.50 -7.23
C MET A 226 -20.74 7.06 -7.17
N LEU A 227 -20.54 6.35 -6.06
CA LEU A 227 -21.05 4.98 -5.90
C LEU A 227 -22.57 4.94 -6.17
N GLY A 228 -22.99 3.99 -7.02
CA GLY A 228 -24.38 3.86 -7.49
C GLY A 228 -24.76 4.72 -8.70
N MET A 229 -23.88 5.62 -9.16
CA MET A 229 -24.10 6.43 -10.38
C MET A 229 -23.81 5.64 -11.66
N PRO A 230 -24.32 6.08 -12.83
CA PRO A 230 -23.97 5.47 -14.12
C PRO A 230 -22.46 5.40 -14.36
N HIS A 231 -22.01 4.34 -15.05
CA HIS A 231 -20.60 4.07 -15.36
C HIS A 231 -19.66 3.81 -14.16
N ILE A 232 -20.20 3.69 -12.94
CA ILE A 232 -19.53 3.11 -11.80
C ILE A 232 -19.93 1.62 -11.69
N PRO A 233 -18.96 0.69 -11.51
CA PRO A 233 -19.28 -0.72 -11.29
C PRO A 233 -20.25 -0.90 -10.12
N LYS A 234 -21.19 -1.84 -10.24
CA LYS A 234 -22.23 -2.07 -9.21
C LYS A 234 -21.64 -2.60 -7.90
N ASP A 235 -20.50 -3.25 -8.01
CA ASP A 235 -19.67 -3.84 -6.95
C ASP A 235 -18.50 -2.92 -6.55
N ALA A 236 -18.48 -1.67 -7.02
CA ALA A 236 -17.46 -0.72 -6.60
C ALA A 236 -17.57 -0.41 -5.10
N VAL A 237 -16.41 -0.30 -4.47
CA VAL A 237 -16.22 0.08 -3.06
C VAL A 237 -15.68 1.52 -2.98
N PRO A 238 -15.70 2.18 -1.80
CA PRO A 238 -15.01 3.45 -1.60
C PRO A 238 -13.58 3.41 -2.15
N ALA A 239 -13.14 4.47 -2.82
CA ALA A 239 -11.91 4.45 -3.58
C ALA A 239 -10.68 4.11 -2.73
N TRP A 240 -10.63 4.67 -1.53
CA TRP A 240 -9.55 4.40 -0.58
C TRP A 240 -9.56 2.99 0.01
N GLU A 241 -10.68 2.26 -0.03
CA GLU A 241 -10.72 0.84 0.39
C GLU A 241 -9.81 -0.04 -0.49
N LYS A 242 -9.48 0.44 -1.69
CA LYS A 242 -8.52 -0.18 -2.61
C LYS A 242 -7.05 0.13 -2.31
N ILE A 243 -6.79 1.00 -1.35
CA ILE A 243 -5.45 1.39 -0.94
C ILE A 243 -5.11 0.79 0.42
N LEU A 244 -3.99 0.09 0.48
CA LEU A 244 -3.50 -0.62 1.65
C LEU A 244 -2.38 0.16 2.32
N PHE A 245 -2.32 0.09 3.64
CA PHE A 245 -1.20 0.62 4.40
C PHE A 245 0.03 -0.26 4.18
N ALA A 246 1.15 0.36 3.83
CA ALA A 246 2.40 -0.34 3.73
C ALA A 246 3.60 0.60 3.93
N THR A 247 4.71 0.06 4.45
CA THR A 247 5.92 0.86 4.72
C THR A 247 6.92 0.81 3.58
N ASP A 248 7.22 -0.38 3.05
CA ASP A 248 8.38 -0.62 2.16
C ASP A 248 9.70 -0.07 2.73
N GLU A 249 9.82 -0.10 4.06
CA GLU A 249 10.97 0.41 4.81
C GLU A 249 11.23 -0.54 6.00
N GLY A 250 12.31 -0.30 6.76
CA GLY A 250 12.60 -1.06 7.97
C GLY A 250 11.59 -0.82 9.11
N PRO A 251 11.59 -1.65 10.16
CA PRO A 251 10.64 -1.54 11.27
C PRO A 251 10.58 -0.16 11.94
N ASP A 252 11.71 0.55 11.99
CA ASP A 252 11.85 1.89 12.59
C ASP A 252 11.09 2.99 11.82
N ALA A 253 10.75 2.75 10.56
CA ALA A 253 9.99 3.69 9.73
C ALA A 253 8.46 3.61 9.92
N LEU A 254 7.94 2.69 10.74
CA LEU A 254 6.50 2.45 10.91
C LEU A 254 5.74 3.73 11.29
N GLU A 255 6.18 4.45 12.33
CA GLU A 255 5.48 5.66 12.81
C GLU A 255 5.48 6.78 11.76
N GLU A 256 6.58 6.95 11.04
CA GLU A 256 6.69 7.97 9.99
C GLU A 256 5.80 7.63 8.78
N ASN A 257 5.69 6.36 8.41
CA ASN A 257 4.75 5.93 7.37
C ASN A 257 3.29 6.04 7.82
N ILE A 258 2.97 5.77 9.09
CA ILE A 258 1.65 6.08 9.67
C ILE A 258 1.34 7.57 9.52
N ARG A 259 2.29 8.45 9.87
CA ARG A 259 2.11 9.91 9.75
C ARG A 259 1.80 10.33 8.31
N ARG A 260 2.60 9.86 7.34
CA ARG A 260 2.44 10.18 5.91
C ARG A 260 1.11 9.67 5.38
N PHE A 261 0.74 8.43 5.72
CA PHE A 261 -0.51 7.83 5.28
C PHE A 261 -1.72 8.57 5.87
N ASN A 262 -1.71 8.85 7.17
CA ASN A 262 -2.76 9.65 7.82
C ASN A 262 -2.91 11.03 7.20
N LYS A 263 -1.80 11.70 6.86
CA LYS A 263 -1.85 13.01 6.18
C LYS A 263 -2.61 12.95 4.86
N ALA A 264 -2.40 11.89 4.06
CA ALA A 264 -3.13 11.67 2.81
C ALA A 264 -4.62 11.34 3.06
N LEU A 265 -4.91 10.45 4.02
CA LEU A 265 -6.27 10.08 4.39
C LEU A 265 -7.08 11.29 4.90
N ASP A 266 -6.48 12.12 5.76
CA ASP A 266 -7.09 13.35 6.29
C ASP A 266 -7.39 14.33 5.15
N ALA A 267 -6.41 14.61 4.29
CA ALA A 267 -6.58 15.54 3.17
C ALA A 267 -7.63 15.07 2.14
N CYS A 268 -7.84 13.75 2.03
CA CYS A 268 -8.83 13.16 1.15
C CYS A 268 -10.18 12.85 1.83
N ASN A 269 -10.38 13.28 3.09
CA ASN A 269 -11.60 13.07 3.87
C ASN A 269 -12.05 11.60 3.95
N VAL A 270 -11.11 10.68 4.15
CA VAL A 270 -11.41 9.24 4.20
C VAL A 270 -12.13 8.88 5.51
N SER A 271 -13.25 8.17 5.41
CA SER A 271 -14.04 7.76 6.59
C SER A 271 -13.29 6.75 7.46
N GLU A 272 -13.52 6.79 8.78
CA GLU A 272 -12.89 5.86 9.73
C GLU A 272 -13.12 4.38 9.39
N GLU A 273 -14.30 4.03 8.84
CA GLU A 273 -14.56 2.67 8.35
C GLU A 273 -13.60 2.28 7.22
N THR A 274 -13.42 3.17 6.23
CA THR A 274 -12.49 2.94 5.12
C THR A 274 -11.06 2.89 5.61
N ARG A 275 -10.68 3.77 6.56
CA ARG A 275 -9.35 3.78 7.17
C ARG A 275 -9.01 2.44 7.82
N ALA A 276 -9.96 1.84 8.54
CA ALA A 276 -9.76 0.51 9.14
C ALA A 276 -9.49 -0.58 8.08
N LYS A 277 -10.15 -0.50 6.91
CA LYS A 277 -9.90 -1.40 5.79
C LYS A 277 -8.53 -1.18 5.17
N CYS A 278 -8.13 0.08 4.94
CA CYS A 278 -6.79 0.44 4.46
C CYS A 278 -5.70 -0.09 5.39
N TYR A 279 -5.86 0.12 6.70
CA TYR A 279 -4.83 -0.21 7.69
C TYR A 279 -4.66 -1.70 7.96
N GLY A 280 -5.65 -2.54 7.68
CA GLY A 280 -5.46 -3.97 7.91
C GLY A 280 -6.67 -4.86 7.70
N LEU A 281 -7.92 -4.36 7.82
CA LEU A 281 -9.08 -5.26 7.73
C LEU A 281 -9.21 -5.92 6.35
N THR A 282 -8.79 -5.25 5.26
CA THR A 282 -8.76 -5.86 3.93
C THR A 282 -7.81 -7.05 3.86
N ILE A 283 -6.56 -6.88 4.32
CA ILE A 283 -5.56 -7.96 4.31
C ILE A 283 -5.93 -9.06 5.31
N ALA A 284 -6.49 -8.69 6.47
CA ALA A 284 -6.97 -9.65 7.46
C ALA A 284 -8.06 -10.56 6.87
N LYS A 285 -9.01 -10.00 6.11
CA LYS A 285 -10.05 -10.76 5.42
C LYS A 285 -9.46 -11.76 4.42
N VAL A 286 -8.49 -11.33 3.62
CA VAL A 286 -7.83 -12.18 2.61
C VAL A 286 -7.12 -13.37 3.25
N HIS A 287 -6.42 -13.15 4.36
CA HIS A 287 -5.65 -14.18 5.06
C HIS A 287 -6.41 -14.92 6.17
N GLY A 288 -7.71 -14.64 6.33
CA GLY A 288 -8.55 -15.27 7.36
C GLY A 288 -8.08 -14.97 8.79
N ILE A 289 -7.55 -13.78 9.03
CA ILE A 289 -7.06 -13.33 10.33
C ILE A 289 -8.24 -12.73 11.11
N GLU A 290 -8.51 -13.27 12.29
CA GLU A 290 -9.57 -12.76 13.17
C GLU A 290 -9.13 -11.45 13.86
N VAL A 291 -9.87 -10.37 13.63
CA VAL A 291 -9.65 -9.09 14.31
C VAL A 291 -10.76 -8.85 15.33
N LYS A 292 -10.40 -8.95 16.62
CA LYS A 292 -11.34 -8.81 17.74
C LYS A 292 -12.15 -7.51 17.64
N GLY A 293 -13.46 -7.63 17.79
CA GLY A 293 -14.38 -6.49 17.78
C GLY A 293 -14.81 -6.01 16.39
N THR A 294 -14.46 -6.74 15.32
CA THR A 294 -14.90 -6.41 13.94
C THR A 294 -15.64 -7.58 13.30
N ASN A 295 -16.72 -7.30 12.55
CA ASN A 295 -17.38 -8.30 11.71
C ASN A 295 -16.68 -8.33 10.35
N ILE A 296 -15.68 -9.19 10.20
CA ILE A 296 -15.03 -9.46 8.90
C ILE A 296 -15.92 -10.46 8.15
N LYS A 297 -17.01 -9.99 7.53
CA LYS A 297 -17.80 -10.78 6.57
C LYS A 297 -17.56 -10.30 5.15
#